data_AF-A0A4R3ZAB9-F1
#
_entry.id   AF-A0A4R3ZAB9-F1
#
_cell.length_a   1.000
_cell.length_b   1.000
_cell.length_c   1.000
_cell.angle_alpha   90.00
_cell.angle_beta   90.00
_cell.angle_gamma   90.00
#
_symmetry.space_group_name_H-M   'P 1'
#
loop_
_entity.id
_entity.type
_entity.pdbx_description
1 polymer ?
#
loop_
_entity_poly.entity_id
_entity_poly.type
_entity_poly.pdbx_seq_one_letter_code
_entity_poly.pdbx_strand_id
1 'polypeptide(L)'
;MGMNEHDQTKYIFAQSIKDLMAKQPLDKITVTDIVKHSGMTRQTFYRYFQDKYDLVNWYFEKLADKSFRQIGNSSTLKEGLVKKFTFLLNDQIFFMQAFQSKDYNNVENYDYQCILEFYKQIIHNKIGDIPEDIMFLLKMYCHGSITMTVEWAIRGMKESPEMIADLLIDALPPKLEDLLSDLR
;
A
#
# COMPACT_ATOMS: atom_id res chain seq x y z
N MET A 1 -17.11 -11.87 13.62
CA MET A 1 -17.01 -12.99 12.66
C MET A 1 -15.63 -13.59 12.80
N GLY A 2 -15.54 -14.87 13.14
CA GLY A 2 -14.27 -15.55 13.40
C GLY A 2 -13.40 -15.58 12.15
N MET A 3 -12.10 -15.35 12.33
CA MET A 3 -11.10 -15.45 11.26
C MET A 3 -11.08 -16.89 10.75
N ASN A 4 -11.22 -17.09 9.44
CA ASN A 4 -11.18 -18.41 8.81
C ASN A 4 -9.79 -19.06 9.04
N GLU A 5 -9.70 -20.37 9.27
CA GLU A 5 -8.42 -21.09 9.51
C GLU A 5 -7.36 -20.82 8.44
N HIS A 6 -7.81 -20.60 7.19
CA HIS A 6 -6.95 -20.22 6.06
C HIS A 6 -6.29 -18.85 6.25
N ASP A 7 -6.99 -17.87 6.81
CA ASP A 7 -6.41 -16.55 7.08
C ASP A 7 -5.43 -16.62 8.24
N GLN A 8 -5.71 -17.46 9.24
CA GLN A 8 -4.85 -17.62 10.41
C GLN A 8 -3.44 -18.11 10.03
N THR A 9 -3.35 -19.06 9.10
CA THR A 9 -2.05 -19.54 8.58
C THR A 9 -1.31 -18.46 7.79
N LYS A 10 -2.03 -17.68 6.96
CA LYS A 10 -1.43 -16.57 6.21
C LYS A 10 -0.88 -15.48 7.15
N TYR A 11 -1.61 -15.16 8.24
CA TYR A 11 -1.14 -14.21 9.25
C TYR A 11 0.08 -14.71 10.03
N ILE A 12 0.23 -16.03 10.26
CA ILE A 12 1.45 -16.60 10.86
C ILE A 12 2.67 -16.33 9.96
N PHE A 13 2.53 -16.51 8.64
CA PHE A 13 3.60 -16.16 7.70
C PHE A 13 3.87 -14.66 7.65
N ALA A 14 2.83 -13.82 7.67
CA ALA A 14 2.96 -12.37 7.68
C ALA A 14 3.69 -11.86 8.95
N GLN A 15 3.37 -12.42 10.11
CA GLN A 15 4.09 -12.09 11.34
C GLN A 15 5.55 -12.52 11.24
N SER A 16 5.81 -13.73 10.71
CA SER A 16 7.17 -14.24 10.55
C SER A 16 8.03 -13.36 9.65
N ILE A 17 7.52 -12.96 8.48
CA ILE A 17 8.29 -12.09 7.58
C ILE A 17 8.46 -10.68 8.17
N LYS A 18 7.48 -10.15 8.89
CA LYS A 18 7.56 -8.85 9.58
C LYS A 18 8.69 -8.85 10.62
N ASP A 19 8.77 -9.89 11.44
CA ASP A 19 9.81 -10.03 12.47
C ASP A 19 11.22 -10.19 11.86
N LEU A 20 11.31 -10.85 10.70
CA LEU A 20 12.56 -10.97 9.96
C LEU A 20 12.97 -9.65 9.27
N MET A 21 12.00 -8.92 8.70
CA MET A 21 12.24 -7.61 8.08
C MET A 21 12.70 -6.56 9.09
N ALA A 22 12.31 -6.68 10.35
CA ALA A 22 12.85 -5.83 11.42
C ALA A 22 14.36 -6.01 11.66
N LYS A 23 14.97 -7.08 11.15
CA LYS A 23 16.38 -7.44 11.39
C LYS A 23 17.25 -7.35 10.13
N GLN A 24 16.66 -7.52 8.94
CA GLN A 24 17.40 -7.53 7.68
C GLN A 24 16.48 -7.15 6.49
N PRO A 25 17.06 -6.66 5.38
CA PRO A 25 16.28 -6.31 4.19
C PRO A 25 15.50 -7.49 3.60
N LEU A 26 14.32 -7.22 3.04
CA LEU A 26 13.45 -8.22 2.40
C LEU A 26 14.19 -9.10 1.39
N ASP A 27 15.07 -8.50 0.57
CA ASP A 27 15.83 -9.19 -0.47
C ASP A 27 16.76 -10.29 0.09
N LYS A 28 17.20 -10.16 1.35
CA LYS A 28 18.05 -11.15 2.03
C LYS A 28 17.27 -12.26 2.73
N ILE A 29 15.98 -12.08 2.95
CA ILE A 29 15.10 -13.09 3.56
C ILE A 29 14.78 -14.18 2.53
N THR A 30 14.87 -15.44 2.92
CA THR A 30 14.44 -16.58 2.08
C THR A 30 13.14 -17.19 2.60
N VAL A 31 12.42 -17.91 1.73
CA VAL A 31 11.26 -18.72 2.16
C VAL A 31 11.66 -19.71 3.26
N THR A 32 12.88 -20.23 3.24
CA THR A 32 13.40 -21.11 4.30
C THR A 32 13.45 -20.40 5.65
N ASP A 33 13.88 -19.14 5.70
CA ASP A 33 13.95 -18.37 6.95
C ASP A 33 12.54 -18.11 7.50
N ILE A 34 11.60 -17.75 6.62
CA ILE A 34 10.20 -17.48 6.98
C ILE A 34 9.56 -18.72 7.61
N VAL A 35 9.68 -19.89 6.97
CA VAL A 35 9.04 -21.11 7.47
C VAL A 35 9.71 -21.66 8.73
N LYS A 36 11.04 -21.49 8.86
CA LYS A 36 11.77 -21.84 10.09
C LYS A 36 11.32 -20.98 11.25
N HIS A 37 11.22 -19.67 11.04
CA HIS A 37 10.78 -18.74 12.08
C HIS A 37 9.30 -18.93 12.45
N SER A 38 8.45 -19.27 11.47
CA SER A 38 7.01 -19.47 11.71
C SER A 38 6.65 -20.86 12.26
N GLY A 39 7.60 -21.80 12.33
CA GLY A 39 7.33 -23.20 12.69
C GLY A 39 6.50 -23.98 11.67
N MET A 40 6.41 -23.50 10.42
CA MET A 40 5.62 -24.14 9.35
C MET A 40 6.54 -24.80 8.32
N THR A 41 5.94 -25.44 7.29
CA THR A 41 6.71 -26.08 6.21
C THR A 41 6.71 -25.22 4.94
N ARG A 42 7.70 -25.45 4.06
CA ARG A 42 7.73 -24.86 2.71
C ARG A 42 6.51 -25.27 1.89
N GLN A 43 6.04 -26.51 2.04
CA GLN A 43 4.84 -26.99 1.35
C GLN A 43 3.60 -26.18 1.77
N THR A 44 3.46 -25.89 3.07
CA THR A 44 2.38 -25.03 3.58
C THR A 44 2.51 -23.62 3.05
N PHE A 45 3.72 -23.05 3.00
CA PHE A 45 3.96 -21.71 2.42
C PHE A 45 3.49 -21.62 0.97
N TYR A 46 3.97 -22.53 0.11
CA TYR A 46 3.66 -22.50 -1.33
C TYR A 46 2.21 -22.86 -1.66
N ARG A 47 1.43 -23.33 -0.68
CA ARG A 47 -0.03 -23.46 -0.81
C ARG A 47 -0.73 -22.09 -0.80
N TYR A 48 -0.12 -21.07 -0.20
CA TYR A 48 -0.71 -19.76 -0.04
C TYR A 48 -0.02 -18.66 -0.83
N PHE A 49 1.30 -18.76 -1.01
CA PHE A 49 2.12 -17.71 -1.60
C PHE A 49 3.12 -18.27 -2.60
N GLN A 50 3.27 -17.58 -3.73
CA GLN A 50 4.25 -17.97 -4.76
C GLN A 50 5.68 -17.69 -4.31
N ASP A 51 5.89 -16.59 -3.59
CA ASP A 51 7.18 -16.18 -3.03
C ASP A 51 6.99 -15.22 -1.84
N LYS A 52 8.10 -14.66 -1.34
CA LYS A 52 8.10 -13.71 -0.23
C LYS A 52 7.48 -12.35 -0.57
N TYR A 53 7.53 -11.92 -1.82
CA TYR A 53 6.96 -10.65 -2.27
C TYR A 53 5.44 -10.77 -2.38
N ASP A 54 4.93 -11.91 -2.88
CA ASP A 54 3.51 -12.24 -2.86
C ASP A 54 2.93 -12.21 -1.43
N LEU A 55 3.65 -12.79 -0.46
CA LEU A 55 3.28 -12.67 0.96
C LEU A 55 3.27 -11.21 1.45
N VAL A 56 4.30 -10.42 1.13
CA VAL A 56 4.39 -9.01 1.53
C VAL A 56 3.26 -8.20 0.90
N ASN A 57 2.96 -8.42 -0.38
CA ASN A 57 1.86 -7.77 -1.09
C ASN A 57 0.50 -8.18 -0.54
N TRP A 58 0.29 -9.46 -0.22
CA TRP A 58 -0.93 -9.90 0.44
C TRP A 58 -1.10 -9.26 1.81
N TYR A 59 -0.03 -9.18 2.61
CA TYR A 59 -0.11 -8.53 3.91
C TYR A 59 -0.36 -7.03 3.74
N PHE A 60 0.33 -6.38 2.80
CA PHE A 60 0.06 -5.01 2.39
C PHE A 60 -1.40 -4.84 1.99
N GLU A 61 -1.99 -5.74 1.20
CA GLU A 61 -3.40 -5.69 0.82
C GLU A 61 -4.31 -5.82 2.04
N LYS A 62 -4.05 -6.72 2.98
CA LYS A 62 -4.89 -6.83 4.21
C LYS A 62 -4.81 -5.59 5.10
N LEU A 63 -3.66 -4.97 5.08
CA LEU A 63 -3.35 -3.71 5.74
C LEU A 63 -4.06 -2.54 5.01
N ALA A 64 -3.96 -2.51 3.70
CA ALA A 64 -4.50 -1.49 2.82
C ALA A 64 -6.01 -1.61 2.68
N ASP A 65 -6.62 -2.80 2.59
CA ASP A 65 -8.08 -3.01 2.59
C ASP A 65 -8.74 -2.39 3.81
N LYS A 66 -8.08 -2.48 4.98
CA LYS A 66 -8.55 -1.79 6.19
C LYS A 66 -8.48 -0.28 6.04
N SER A 67 -7.45 0.24 5.36
CA SER A 67 -7.27 1.67 5.10
C SER A 67 -8.16 2.18 3.96
N PHE A 68 -8.10 1.61 2.75
CA PHE A 68 -8.92 1.95 1.58
C PHE A 68 -10.42 1.85 1.85
N ARG A 69 -10.91 0.88 2.63
CA ARG A 69 -12.33 0.89 3.07
C ARG A 69 -12.63 2.09 3.96
N GLN A 70 -11.68 2.53 4.79
CA GLN A 70 -11.84 3.76 5.58
C GLN A 70 -11.66 5.03 4.74
N ILE A 71 -10.84 5.00 3.68
CA ILE A 71 -10.66 6.08 2.71
C ILE A 71 -11.92 6.26 1.86
N GLY A 72 -12.50 5.19 1.33
CA GLY A 72 -13.78 5.21 0.62
C GLY A 72 -14.97 5.61 1.50
N ASN A 73 -14.84 5.49 2.83
CA ASN A 73 -15.79 6.04 3.81
C ASN A 73 -15.44 7.46 4.27
N SER A 74 -14.33 8.04 3.78
CA SER A 74 -13.93 9.40 4.13
C SER A 74 -14.74 10.41 3.33
N SER A 75 -14.97 11.58 3.91
CA SER A 75 -15.77 12.61 3.22
C SER A 75 -14.93 13.42 2.24
N THR A 76 -13.61 13.50 2.43
CA THR A 76 -12.68 14.29 1.61
C THR A 76 -11.41 13.53 1.27
N LEU A 77 -10.74 13.93 0.19
CA LEU A 77 -9.47 13.34 -0.21
C LEU A 77 -8.40 13.48 0.88
N LYS A 78 -8.35 14.63 1.55
CA LYS A 78 -7.43 14.90 2.65
C LYS A 78 -7.57 13.90 3.77
N GLU A 79 -8.80 13.66 4.22
CA GLU A 79 -9.06 12.67 5.27
C GLU A 79 -8.59 11.27 4.84
N GLY A 80 -8.82 10.92 3.57
CA GLY A 80 -8.34 9.69 2.97
C GLY A 80 -6.80 9.55 3.01
N LEU A 81 -6.09 10.56 2.54
CA LEU A 81 -4.63 10.60 2.54
C LEU A 81 -4.05 10.55 3.96
N VAL A 82 -4.60 11.32 4.90
CA VAL A 82 -4.16 11.30 6.31
C VAL A 82 -4.32 9.90 6.91
N LYS A 83 -5.44 9.22 6.64
CA LYS A 83 -5.63 7.82 7.06
C LYS A 83 -4.60 6.88 6.42
N LYS A 84 -4.30 7.03 5.13
CA LYS A 84 -3.23 6.27 4.45
C LYS A 84 -1.89 6.45 5.16
N PHE A 85 -1.45 7.69 5.39
CA PHE A 85 -0.13 7.94 5.99
C PHE A 85 -0.05 7.55 7.46
N THR A 86 -1.12 7.78 8.23
CA THR A 86 -1.24 7.29 9.62
C THR A 86 -1.12 5.77 9.67
N PHE A 87 -1.75 5.10 8.71
CA PHE A 87 -1.69 3.66 8.58
C PHE A 87 -0.28 3.15 8.28
N LEU A 88 0.45 3.80 7.36
CA LEU A 88 1.86 3.48 7.07
C LEU A 88 2.76 3.68 8.30
N LEU A 89 2.52 4.72 9.11
CA LEU A 89 3.27 4.95 10.36
C LEU A 89 3.07 3.86 11.40
N ASN A 90 1.85 3.30 11.52
CA ASN A 90 1.55 2.28 12.52
C ASN A 90 2.40 1.01 12.36
N ASP A 91 2.87 0.73 11.14
CA ASP A 91 3.76 -0.39 10.81
C ASP A 91 5.04 0.11 10.10
N GLN A 92 5.59 1.24 10.57
CA GLN A 92 6.72 1.95 9.96
C GLN A 92 7.88 1.05 9.52
N ILE A 93 8.39 0.18 10.41
CA ILE A 93 9.53 -0.69 10.10
C ILE A 93 9.23 -1.61 8.91
N PHE A 94 8.02 -2.17 8.87
CA PHE A 94 7.61 -3.07 7.79
C PHE A 94 7.61 -2.32 6.45
N PHE A 95 6.94 -1.16 6.39
CA PHE A 95 6.84 -0.39 5.14
C PHE A 95 8.18 0.17 4.70
N MET A 96 9.00 0.66 5.62
CA MET A 96 10.37 1.11 5.31
C MET A 96 11.19 0.02 4.62
N GLN A 97 11.07 -1.23 5.07
CA GLN A 97 11.79 -2.36 4.50
C GLN A 97 11.13 -2.88 3.21
N ALA A 98 9.80 -2.85 3.15
CA ALA A 98 9.05 -3.27 1.97
C ALA A 98 9.31 -2.35 0.77
N PHE A 99 9.32 -1.03 0.98
CA PHE A 99 9.58 -0.03 -0.05
C PHE A 99 11.06 0.06 -0.49
N GLN A 100 11.98 -0.60 0.21
CA GLN A 100 13.37 -0.73 -0.26
C GLN A 100 13.55 -1.80 -1.36
N SER A 101 12.57 -2.69 -1.53
CA SER A 101 12.64 -3.74 -2.54
C SER A 101 12.56 -3.16 -3.96
N LYS A 102 13.47 -3.60 -4.83
CA LYS A 102 13.49 -3.27 -6.26
C LYS A 102 12.96 -4.41 -7.15
N ASP A 103 12.28 -5.39 -6.55
CA ASP A 103 11.68 -6.48 -7.30
C ASP A 103 10.57 -5.99 -8.24
N TYR A 104 10.31 -6.72 -9.32
CA TYR A 104 9.22 -6.39 -10.25
C TYR A 104 7.85 -6.38 -9.55
N ASN A 105 7.65 -7.30 -8.59
CA ASN A 105 6.43 -7.41 -7.79
C ASN A 105 6.53 -6.63 -6.47
N ASN A 106 7.26 -5.51 -6.43
CA ASN A 106 7.41 -4.73 -5.20
C ASN A 106 6.10 -4.02 -4.76
N VAL A 107 6.12 -3.56 -3.51
CA VAL A 107 4.98 -2.86 -2.89
C VAL A 107 4.68 -1.52 -3.57
N GLU A 108 5.68 -0.87 -4.14
CA GLU A 108 5.49 0.39 -4.87
C GLU A 108 4.58 0.21 -6.09
N ASN A 109 4.87 -0.78 -6.94
CA ASN A 109 4.06 -1.11 -8.10
C ASN A 109 2.64 -1.53 -7.69
N TYR A 110 2.51 -2.26 -6.58
CA TYR A 110 1.22 -2.67 -6.05
C TYR A 110 0.40 -1.45 -5.54
N ASP A 111 0.99 -0.57 -4.73
CA ASP A 111 0.35 0.66 -4.25
C ASP A 111 -0.11 1.54 -5.43
N TYR A 112 0.67 1.57 -6.51
CA TYR A 112 0.31 2.28 -7.75
C TYR A 112 -0.97 1.76 -8.38
N GLN A 113 -1.10 0.45 -8.55
CA GLN A 113 -2.31 -0.11 -9.13
C GLN A 113 -3.52 0.15 -8.24
N CYS A 114 -3.39 -0.01 -6.92
CA CYS A 114 -4.48 0.24 -5.97
C CYS A 114 -4.96 1.69 -6.01
N ILE A 115 -4.05 2.66 -5.94
CA ILE A 115 -4.39 4.09 -5.90
C ILE A 115 -4.96 4.55 -7.24
N LEU A 116 -4.39 4.08 -8.35
CA LEU A 116 -4.90 4.42 -9.68
C LEU A 116 -6.33 3.92 -9.85
N GLU A 117 -6.61 2.65 -9.52
CA GLU A 117 -7.98 2.11 -9.62
C GLU A 117 -8.95 2.82 -8.66
N PHE A 118 -8.52 3.17 -7.45
CA PHE A 118 -9.32 3.94 -6.50
C PHE A 118 -9.76 5.30 -7.10
N TYR A 119 -8.81 6.09 -7.63
CA TYR A 119 -9.15 7.36 -8.25
C TYR A 119 -9.96 7.21 -9.54
N LYS A 120 -9.67 6.19 -10.36
CA LYS A 120 -10.48 5.88 -11.53
C LYS A 120 -11.93 5.63 -11.14
N GLN A 121 -12.18 4.89 -10.06
CA GLN A 121 -13.53 4.62 -9.60
C GLN A 121 -14.26 5.91 -9.17
N ILE A 122 -13.58 6.80 -8.43
CA ILE A 122 -14.16 8.11 -8.03
C ILE A 122 -14.51 8.95 -9.24
N ILE A 123 -13.56 9.12 -10.16
CA ILE A 123 -13.76 9.94 -11.36
C ILE A 123 -14.87 9.33 -12.23
N HIS A 124 -14.86 8.01 -12.41
CA HIS A 124 -15.87 7.31 -13.20
C HIS A 124 -17.28 7.50 -12.62
N ASN A 125 -17.43 7.46 -11.30
CA ASN A 125 -18.72 7.70 -10.66
C ASN A 125 -19.25 9.13 -10.89
N LYS A 126 -18.36 10.11 -11.08
CA LYS A 126 -18.73 11.52 -11.30
C LYS A 126 -19.04 11.85 -12.76
N ILE A 127 -18.23 11.34 -13.69
CA ILE A 127 -18.28 11.78 -15.10
C ILE A 127 -18.44 10.63 -16.11
N GLY A 128 -18.49 9.38 -15.67
CA GLY A 128 -18.52 8.22 -16.56
C GLY A 128 -17.15 7.92 -17.16
N ASP A 129 -17.08 7.70 -18.47
CA ASP A 129 -15.82 7.35 -19.13
C ASP A 129 -14.76 8.44 -18.93
N ILE A 130 -13.56 8.03 -18.51
CA ILE A 130 -12.49 8.95 -18.13
C ILE A 130 -11.79 9.44 -19.41
N PRO A 131 -11.79 10.75 -19.71
CA PRO A 131 -11.10 11.29 -20.89
C PRO A 131 -9.59 11.00 -20.85
N GLU A 132 -8.96 10.89 -22.03
CA GLU A 132 -7.55 10.54 -22.15
C GLU A 132 -6.61 11.54 -21.45
N ASP A 133 -6.93 12.84 -21.49
CA ASP A 133 -6.15 13.88 -20.83
C ASP A 133 -6.24 13.79 -19.29
N ILE A 134 -7.43 13.49 -18.76
CA ILE A 134 -7.63 13.21 -17.33
C ILE A 134 -6.87 11.95 -16.91
N MET A 135 -6.94 10.89 -17.72
CA MET A 135 -6.21 9.64 -17.46
C MET A 135 -4.70 9.87 -17.47
N PHE A 136 -4.19 10.69 -18.39
CA PHE A 136 -2.77 11.05 -18.45
C PHE A 136 -2.34 11.80 -17.17
N LEU A 137 -3.08 12.84 -16.78
CA LEU A 137 -2.81 13.61 -15.56
C LEU A 137 -2.87 12.72 -14.32
N LEU A 138 -3.85 11.81 -14.26
CA LEU A 138 -4.02 10.91 -13.14
C LEU A 138 -2.84 9.96 -12.99
N LYS A 139 -2.36 9.36 -14.08
CA LYS A 139 -1.18 8.48 -14.07
C LYS A 139 0.07 9.23 -13.62
N MET A 140 0.30 10.43 -14.16
CA MET A 140 1.40 11.32 -13.77
C MET A 140 1.36 11.62 -12.25
N TYR A 141 0.19 12.02 -11.74
CA TYR A 141 0.00 12.29 -10.32
C TYR A 141 0.20 11.04 -9.44
N CYS A 142 -0.34 9.88 -9.85
CA CYS A 142 -0.16 8.62 -9.11
C CYS A 142 1.31 8.20 -9.05
N HIS A 143 2.05 8.29 -10.16
CA HIS A 143 3.48 8.02 -10.16
C HIS A 143 4.23 8.96 -9.20
N GLY A 144 4.01 10.27 -9.32
CA GLY A 144 4.68 11.25 -8.46
C GLY A 144 4.36 11.05 -6.97
N SER A 145 3.08 10.92 -6.62
CA SER A 145 2.64 10.74 -5.24
C SER A 145 3.20 9.47 -4.59
N ILE A 146 3.37 8.39 -5.35
CA ILE A 146 3.92 7.14 -4.85
C ILE A 146 5.43 7.22 -4.70
N THR A 147 6.14 7.81 -5.66
CA THR A 147 7.57 8.09 -5.51
C THR A 147 7.82 8.93 -4.25
N MET A 148 7.02 9.97 -4.01
CA MET A 148 7.14 10.78 -2.79
C MET A 148 6.78 9.99 -1.52
N THR A 149 5.80 9.08 -1.59
CA THR A 149 5.45 8.18 -0.47
C THR A 149 6.61 7.24 -0.13
N VAL A 150 7.25 6.66 -1.15
CA VAL A 150 8.44 5.79 -1.00
C VAL A 150 9.59 6.59 -0.39
N GLU A 151 9.89 7.78 -0.92
CA GLU A 151 10.95 8.64 -0.38
C GLU A 151 10.72 9.01 1.09
N TRP A 152 9.49 9.39 1.43
CA TRP A 152 9.10 9.66 2.81
C TRP A 152 9.29 8.44 3.70
N ALA A 153 8.86 7.26 3.25
CA ALA A 153 9.03 6.01 3.98
C ALA A 153 10.51 5.70 4.22
N ILE A 154 11.34 5.62 3.17
CA ILE A 154 12.76 5.23 3.30
C ILE A 154 13.60 6.24 4.10
N ARG A 155 13.18 7.52 4.14
CA ARG A 155 13.80 8.57 4.98
C ARG A 155 13.39 8.51 6.44
N GLY A 156 12.56 7.54 6.81
CA GLY A 156 12.14 7.30 8.19
C GLY A 156 10.85 8.02 8.58
N MET A 157 9.99 8.36 7.61
CA MET A 157 8.64 8.91 7.85
C MET A 157 8.63 10.11 8.81
N LYS A 158 9.49 11.11 8.55
CA LYS A 158 9.75 12.21 9.49
C LYS A 158 8.62 13.24 9.53
N GLU A 159 8.07 13.55 8.37
CA GLU A 159 6.93 14.45 8.20
C GLU A 159 5.64 13.78 8.70
N SER A 160 4.72 14.56 9.29
CA SER A 160 3.47 14.02 9.80
C SER A 160 2.53 13.57 8.67
N PRO A 161 1.55 12.68 8.94
CA PRO A 161 0.53 12.29 7.97
C PRO A 161 -0.19 13.47 7.34
N GLU A 162 -0.51 14.50 8.12
CA GLU A 162 -1.17 15.72 7.68
C GLU A 162 -0.28 16.52 6.74
N MET A 163 1.01 16.68 7.07
CA MET A 163 1.94 17.43 6.25
C MET A 163 2.15 16.80 4.87
N ILE A 164 2.37 15.48 4.80
CA ILE A 164 2.53 14.79 3.51
C ILE A 164 1.20 14.82 2.74
N ALA A 165 0.05 14.62 3.40
CA ALA A 165 -1.24 14.71 2.75
C ALA A 165 -1.47 16.09 2.13
N ASP A 166 -1.13 17.17 2.82
CA ASP A 166 -1.24 18.54 2.32
C ASP A 166 -0.34 18.77 1.10
N LEU A 167 0.92 18.33 1.15
CA LEU A 167 1.84 18.43 0.01
C LEU A 167 1.34 17.68 -1.22
N LEU A 168 0.69 16.51 -1.04
CA LEU A 168 0.12 15.76 -2.16
C LEU A 168 -1.13 16.44 -2.73
N ILE A 169 -1.96 17.06 -1.89
CA ILE A 169 -3.11 17.84 -2.35
C ILE A 169 -2.64 19.05 -3.14
N ASP A 170 -1.66 19.80 -2.63
CA ASP A 170 -1.10 20.97 -3.31
C ASP A 170 -0.47 20.63 -4.67
N ALA A 171 -0.06 19.37 -4.86
CA ALA A 171 0.50 18.87 -6.11
C ALA A 171 -0.56 18.42 -7.14
N LEU A 172 -1.86 18.44 -6.80
CA LEU A 172 -2.91 18.05 -7.73
C LEU A 172 -3.00 19.06 -8.88
N PRO A 173 -3.01 18.58 -10.14
CA PRO A 173 -3.42 19.40 -11.27
C PRO A 173 -4.86 19.91 -11.07
N PRO A 174 -5.19 21.16 -11.45
CA PRO A 174 -6.53 21.74 -11.23
C PRO A 174 -7.68 20.85 -11.75
N LYS A 175 -7.48 20.22 -12.92
CA LYS A 175 -8.47 19.28 -13.49
C LYS A 175 -8.76 18.07 -12.60
N LEU A 176 -7.78 17.59 -11.83
CA LEU A 176 -7.96 16.48 -10.90
C LEU A 176 -8.50 16.95 -9.55
N GLU A 177 -8.10 18.14 -9.10
CA GLU A 177 -8.62 18.74 -7.86
C GLU A 177 -10.15 18.88 -7.90
N ASP A 178 -10.69 19.41 -9.00
CA ASP A 178 -12.15 19.51 -9.20
C ASP A 178 -12.85 18.15 -9.13
N LEU A 179 -12.19 17.10 -9.62
CA LEU A 179 -12.75 15.74 -9.68
C LEU A 179 -12.57 14.96 -8.36
N LEU A 180 -11.57 15.30 -7.54
CA LEU A 180 -11.17 14.51 -6.36
C LEU A 180 -11.39 15.21 -5.02
N SER A 181 -11.67 16.52 -5.01
CA SER A 181 -11.89 17.34 -3.80
C SER A 181 -12.93 16.76 -2.84
N ASP A 182 -14.06 16.29 -3.37
CA ASP A 182 -15.06 15.52 -2.64
C ASP A 182 -15.01 14.04 -3.04
N LEU A 183 -14.92 13.12 -2.08
CA LEU A 183 -14.91 11.66 -2.34
C LEU A 183 -16.31 11.06 -2.49
N ARG A 184 -17.36 11.90 -2.44
CA ARG A 184 -18.76 11.51 -2.63
C ARG A 184 -19.21 11.65 -4.08
#